data_AF-A0A7V3M574-F1
#
_entry.id   AF-A0A7V3M574-F1
#
_cell.length_a   1.000
_cell.length_b   1.000
_cell.length_c   1.000
_cell.angle_alpha   90.00
_cell.angle_beta   90.00
_cell.angle_gamma   90.00
#
_symmetry.space_group_name_H-M   'P 1'
#
loop_
_entity.id
_entity.type
_entity.pdbx_description
1 polymer ?
#
loop_
_entity_poly.entity_id
_entity_poly.type
_entity_poly.pdbx_seq_one_letter_code
_entity_poly.pdbx_strand_id
1 'polypeptide(L)'
;MRFVIAAAALALAACGQAPTQTEEPFAVAAAPVRWETRLSELLPYIDACIAKSPETRWVSYAGLLNDSEVAVRLGGASGQFVCTVPTANPIVANAAIVPDDETVAFEGEGSAIFVRGPGENPGGQCYQAEEVRNADGELIGWWADPHGC
;
A
#
# COMPACT_ATOMS: atom_id res chain seq x y z
N MET A 1 91.08 0.72 -3.17
CA MET A 1 91.24 2.01 -2.46
C MET A 1 89.93 2.77 -2.58
N ARG A 2 89.33 3.14 -1.43
CA ARG A 2 88.40 4.27 -1.20
C ARG A 2 87.05 4.33 -1.93
N PHE A 3 86.02 4.19 -1.10
CA PHE A 3 84.67 4.77 -1.13
C PHE A 3 84.56 6.14 -1.83
N VAL A 4 83.45 6.34 -2.56
CA VAL A 4 82.61 7.55 -2.46
C VAL A 4 81.15 7.15 -2.63
N ILE A 5 80.34 7.51 -1.63
CA ILE A 5 78.87 7.47 -1.63
C ILE A 5 78.38 8.78 -2.26
N ALA A 6 77.38 8.71 -3.13
CA ALA A 6 76.53 9.85 -3.46
C ALA A 6 75.07 9.40 -3.50
N ALA A 7 74.29 9.95 -2.57
CA ALA A 7 72.85 9.81 -2.47
C ALA A 7 72.16 10.99 -3.17
N ALA A 8 71.10 10.71 -3.94
CA ALA A 8 70.04 11.61 -4.42
C ALA A 8 69.41 10.94 -5.67
N ALA A 9 68.11 10.97 -5.99
CA ALA A 9 66.92 11.53 -5.38
C ALA A 9 65.71 10.92 -6.13
N LEU A 10 64.56 10.90 -5.44
CA LEU A 10 63.16 10.91 -5.91
C LEU A 10 62.82 10.47 -7.35
N ALA A 11 61.95 9.45 -7.44
CA ALA A 11 60.87 9.44 -8.44
C ALA A 11 59.56 9.04 -7.73
N LEU A 12 58.60 9.96 -7.74
CA LEU A 12 57.29 9.83 -7.14
C LEU A 12 56.48 8.70 -7.78
N ALA A 13 55.96 7.81 -6.95
CA ALA A 13 54.79 7.00 -7.29
C ALA A 13 53.56 7.93 -7.28
N ALA A 14 53.00 8.21 -8.45
CA ALA A 14 51.67 8.79 -8.59
C ALA A 14 50.76 7.73 -9.23
N CYS A 15 50.28 6.79 -8.43
CA CYS A 15 49.16 5.94 -8.79
C CYS A 15 47.92 6.83 -8.89
N GLY A 16 47.23 6.77 -10.03
CA GLY A 16 45.95 7.44 -10.21
C GLY A 16 44.96 7.02 -9.15
N GLN A 17 44.65 7.94 -8.24
CA GLN A 17 43.52 7.82 -7.33
C GLN A 17 42.28 8.24 -8.12
N ALA A 18 41.54 7.24 -8.62
CA ALA A 18 40.14 7.48 -8.96
C ALA A 18 39.44 8.00 -7.70
N PRO A 19 38.63 9.07 -7.79
CA PRO A 19 37.88 9.53 -6.64
C PRO A 19 36.97 8.39 -6.19
N THR A 20 37.18 7.93 -4.95
CA THR A 20 36.20 7.11 -4.25
C THR A 20 34.94 7.93 -4.17
N GLN A 21 33.94 7.61 -4.99
CA GLN A 21 32.61 8.13 -4.81
C GLN A 21 32.16 7.60 -3.45
N THR A 22 32.09 8.51 -2.48
CA THR A 22 31.30 8.31 -1.28
C THR A 22 29.87 8.13 -1.78
N GLU A 23 29.47 6.87 -1.95
CA GLU A 23 28.09 6.49 -2.17
C GLU A 23 27.35 6.88 -0.89
N GLU A 24 26.83 8.10 -0.86
CA GLU A 24 25.80 8.46 0.09
C GLU A 24 24.75 7.35 0.02
N PRO A 25 24.38 6.71 1.15
CA PRO A 25 23.34 5.71 1.12
C PRO A 25 22.11 6.40 0.54
N PHE A 26 21.77 6.06 -0.70
CA PHE A 26 20.50 6.43 -1.29
C PHE A 26 19.46 5.97 -0.29
N ALA A 27 18.82 6.93 0.38
CA ALA A 27 17.70 6.64 1.25
C ALA A 27 16.68 5.97 0.34
N VAL A 28 16.60 4.63 0.41
CA VAL A 28 15.56 3.87 -0.23
C VAL A 28 14.29 4.39 0.43
N ALA A 29 13.55 5.24 -0.28
CA ALA A 29 12.23 5.65 0.16
C ALA A 29 11.50 4.36 0.53
N ALA A 30 10.98 4.28 1.76
CA ALA A 30 10.22 3.13 2.19
C ALA A 30 9.12 2.89 1.15
N ALA A 31 9.01 1.66 0.66
CA ALA A 31 7.93 1.33 -0.27
C ALA A 31 6.58 1.69 0.37
N PRO A 32 5.63 2.24 -0.39
CA PRO A 32 4.33 2.63 0.17
C PRO A 32 3.68 1.42 0.85
N VAL A 33 3.01 1.66 1.98
CA VAL A 33 2.34 0.61 2.73
C VAL A 33 1.21 0.04 1.87
N ARG A 34 1.42 -1.19 1.37
CA ARG A 34 0.46 -1.92 0.53
C ARG A 34 -0.65 -2.53 1.39
N TRP A 35 -1.76 -1.81 1.53
CA TRP A 35 -2.88 -2.23 2.39
C TRP A 35 -3.47 -3.59 2.02
N GLU A 36 -3.43 -3.96 0.74
CA GLU A 36 -3.91 -5.24 0.22
C GLU A 36 -3.20 -6.44 0.86
N THR A 37 -1.95 -6.26 1.29
CA THR A 37 -1.18 -7.32 1.98
C THR A 37 -1.71 -7.61 3.38
N ARG A 38 -2.54 -6.70 3.92
CA ARG A 38 -3.17 -6.78 5.23
C ARG A 38 -4.67 -7.03 5.14
N LEU A 39 -5.18 -7.41 3.96
CA LEU A 39 -6.62 -7.53 3.74
C LEU A 39 -7.30 -8.37 4.82
N SER A 40 -6.75 -9.52 5.19
CA SER A 40 -7.32 -10.38 6.23
C SER A 40 -7.47 -9.70 7.59
N GLU A 41 -6.54 -8.82 7.96
CA GLU A 41 -6.61 -8.03 9.19
C GLU A 41 -7.64 -6.90 9.08
N LEU A 42 -7.84 -6.38 7.87
CA LEU A 42 -8.70 -5.23 7.58
C LEU A 42 -10.16 -5.64 7.31
N LEU A 43 -10.43 -6.92 7.00
CA LEU A 43 -11.79 -7.42 6.70
C LEU A 43 -12.84 -7.07 7.76
N PRO A 44 -12.60 -7.17 9.08
CA PRO A 44 -13.61 -6.79 10.07
C PRO A 44 -14.04 -5.32 9.96
N TYR A 45 -13.11 -4.43 9.62
CA TYR A 45 -13.36 -3.00 9.45
C TYR A 45 -14.13 -2.74 8.14
N ILE A 46 -13.72 -3.40 7.06
CA ILE A 46 -14.41 -3.36 5.76
C ILE A 46 -15.86 -3.83 5.92
N ASP A 47 -16.08 -4.96 6.60
CA ASP A 47 -17.41 -5.54 6.81
C ASP A 47 -18.28 -4.64 7.69
N ALA A 48 -17.71 -4.01 8.72
CA ALA A 48 -18.42 -3.03 9.55
C ALA A 48 -18.88 -1.81 8.75
N CYS A 49 -18.06 -1.34 7.81
CA CYS A 49 -18.39 -0.21 6.94
C CYS A 49 -19.41 -0.56 5.85
N ILE A 50 -19.28 -1.72 5.20
CA ILE A 50 -20.24 -2.17 4.19
C ILE A 50 -21.61 -2.43 4.82
N ALA A 51 -21.68 -2.88 6.07
CA ALA A 51 -22.95 -3.01 6.78
C ALA A 51 -23.68 -1.65 6.97
N LYS A 52 -22.96 -0.51 6.95
CA LYS A 52 -23.57 0.84 6.94
C LYS A 52 -24.03 1.28 5.56
N SER A 53 -23.35 0.82 4.51
CA SER A 53 -23.69 1.12 3.12
C SER A 53 -23.53 -0.14 2.25
N PRO A 54 -24.56 -1.02 2.23
CA PRO A 54 -24.45 -2.33 1.57
C PRO A 54 -24.23 -2.28 0.06
N GLU A 55 -24.55 -1.15 -0.57
CA GLU A 55 -24.40 -0.95 -2.01
C GLU A 55 -23.00 -0.43 -2.42
N THR A 56 -22.13 -0.12 -1.45
CA THR A 56 -20.75 0.35 -1.70
C THR A 56 -19.72 -0.70 -1.34
N ARG A 57 -19.59 -1.72 -2.20
CA ARG A 57 -18.71 -2.88 -1.98
C ARG A 57 -17.31 -2.74 -2.59
N TRP A 58 -17.06 -1.67 -3.33
CA TRP A 58 -15.75 -1.39 -3.93
C TRP A 58 -14.87 -0.67 -2.91
N VAL A 59 -13.74 -1.26 -2.55
CA VAL A 59 -12.79 -0.72 -1.56
C VAL A 59 -11.52 -0.29 -2.27
N SER A 60 -11.28 1.02 -2.34
CA SER A 60 -10.05 1.60 -2.93
C SER A 60 -8.95 1.83 -1.91
N TYR A 61 -9.30 1.81 -0.61
CA TYR A 61 -8.36 1.95 0.50
C TYR A 61 -8.93 1.34 1.78
N ALA A 62 -8.07 0.70 2.58
CA ALA A 62 -8.35 0.38 3.96
C ALA A 62 -7.05 0.45 4.79
N GLY A 63 -7.00 1.24 5.85
CA GLY A 63 -5.76 1.39 6.61
C GLY A 63 -5.92 2.26 7.85
N LEU A 64 -4.89 2.27 8.70
CA LEU A 64 -4.89 3.12 9.89
C LEU A 64 -4.93 4.59 9.48
N LEU A 65 -5.90 5.33 10.00
CA LEU A 65 -5.92 6.78 9.96
C LEU A 65 -5.04 7.37 11.08
N ASN A 66 -5.06 6.68 12.22
CA ASN A 66 -4.26 6.96 13.41
C ASN A 66 -4.17 5.66 14.26
N ASP A 67 -3.58 5.72 15.44
CA ASP A 67 -3.39 4.55 16.32
C ASP A 67 -4.70 3.90 16.80
N SER A 68 -5.82 4.63 16.72
CA SER A 68 -7.12 4.22 17.25
C SER A 68 -8.20 3.96 16.21
N GLU A 69 -7.96 4.28 14.93
CA GLU A 69 -8.98 4.22 13.88
C GLU A 69 -8.43 3.67 12.56
N VAL A 70 -9.22 2.82 11.92
CA VAL A 70 -9.06 2.41 10.53
C VAL A 70 -10.03 3.23 9.68
N ALA A 71 -9.54 3.82 8.60
CA ALA A 71 -10.35 4.39 7.53
C ALA A 71 -10.50 3.36 6.39
N VAL A 72 -11.70 3.29 5.84
CA VAL A 72 -12.07 2.48 4.67
C VAL A 72 -12.75 3.39 3.67
N ARG A 73 -12.24 3.45 2.44
CA ARG A 73 -12.86 4.21 1.36
C ARG A 73 -13.67 3.26 0.48
N LEU A 74 -14.96 3.55 0.39
CA LEU A 74 -15.97 2.71 -0.24
C LEU A 74 -16.57 3.40 -1.47
N GLY A 75 -16.91 2.63 -2.49
CA GLY A 75 -17.63 3.07 -3.68
C GLY A 75 -18.67 2.04 -4.13
N GLY A 76 -19.71 2.53 -4.81
CA GLY A 76 -20.71 1.69 -5.45
C GLY A 76 -21.96 2.46 -5.87
N ALA A 77 -23.10 1.77 -5.95
CA ALA A 77 -24.32 2.33 -6.53
C ALA A 77 -24.89 3.51 -5.74
N SER A 78 -24.67 3.55 -4.43
CA SER A 78 -25.13 4.62 -3.54
C SER A 78 -24.16 5.80 -3.45
N GLY A 79 -23.00 5.77 -4.12
CA GLY A 79 -22.01 6.85 -4.14
C GLY A 79 -20.63 6.42 -3.64
N GLN A 80 -19.85 7.40 -3.20
CA GLN A 80 -18.53 7.21 -2.59
C GLN A 80 -18.54 7.73 -1.15
N PHE A 81 -17.89 7.00 -0.26
CA PHE A 81 -17.88 7.27 1.17
C PHE A 81 -16.53 6.97 1.79
N VAL A 82 -16.22 7.70 2.86
CA VAL A 82 -15.18 7.29 3.81
C VAL A 82 -15.87 6.81 5.07
N CYS A 83 -15.46 5.65 5.55
CA CYS A 83 -15.91 5.07 6.80
C CYS A 83 -14.74 4.95 7.76
N THR A 84 -14.90 5.39 9.01
CA THR A 84 -13.93 5.18 10.09
C THR A 84 -14.48 4.21 11.12
N VAL A 85 -13.59 3.35 11.64
CA VAL A 85 -13.94 2.30 12.59
C VAL A 85 -12.84 2.21 13.65
N PRO A 86 -13.18 2.23 14.96
CA PRO A 86 -12.20 2.09 16.02
C PRO A 86 -11.47 0.74 16.01
N THR A 87 -10.15 0.77 16.20
CA THR A 87 -9.29 -0.44 16.25
C THR A 87 -9.62 -1.37 17.42
N ALA A 88 -10.10 -0.81 18.54
CA ALA A 88 -10.41 -1.58 19.73
C ALA A 88 -11.66 -2.48 19.58
N ASN A 89 -12.61 -2.12 18.71
CA ASN A 89 -13.85 -2.86 18.55
C ASN A 89 -14.51 -2.62 17.17
N PRO A 90 -14.12 -3.39 16.14
CA PRO A 90 -14.55 -3.20 14.75
C PRO A 90 -15.94 -3.78 14.48
N ILE A 91 -16.96 -3.21 15.14
CA ILE A 91 -18.37 -3.58 14.94
C ILE A 91 -19.13 -2.45 14.24
N VAL A 92 -20.21 -2.81 13.53
CA VAL A 92 -21.06 -1.87 12.78
C VAL A 92 -21.54 -0.69 13.64
N ALA A 93 -21.86 -0.92 14.92
CA ALA A 93 -22.34 0.13 15.81
C ALA A 93 -21.32 1.28 16.02
N ASN A 94 -20.03 0.97 15.88
CA ASN A 94 -18.93 1.93 16.05
C ASN A 94 -18.40 2.49 14.72
N ALA A 95 -18.93 2.03 13.59
CA ALA A 95 -18.56 2.55 12.28
C ALA A 95 -19.25 3.89 12.02
N ALA A 96 -18.48 4.90 11.64
CA ALA A 96 -18.98 6.19 11.19
C ALA A 96 -18.73 6.33 9.69
N ILE A 97 -19.76 6.66 8.92
CA ILE A 97 -19.67 6.83 7.46
C ILE A 97 -20.02 8.26 7.09
N VAL A 98 -19.24 8.86 6.21
CA VAL A 98 -19.45 10.19 5.66
C VAL A 98 -19.31 10.15 4.13
N PRO A 99 -19.99 11.03 3.39
CA PRO A 99 -19.70 11.22 1.97
C PRO A 99 -18.21 11.47 1.76
N ASP A 100 -17.66 10.94 0.67
CA ASP A 100 -16.26 11.13 0.36
C ASP A 100 -15.92 12.61 0.09
N ASP A 101 -14.70 12.99 0.47
CA ASP A 101 -14.07 14.25 0.10
C ASP A 101 -12.86 13.92 -0.78
N GLU A 102 -13.02 14.11 -2.10
CA GLU A 102 -12.01 13.82 -3.11
C GLU A 102 -10.72 14.65 -2.94
N THR A 103 -10.75 15.71 -2.11
CA THR A 103 -9.55 16.49 -1.79
C THR A 103 -8.64 15.83 -0.76
N VAL A 104 -9.15 14.81 -0.06
CA VAL A 104 -8.41 14.00 0.92
C VAL A 104 -7.93 12.72 0.24
N ALA A 105 -6.61 12.62 0.06
CA ALA A 105 -5.95 11.43 -0.48
C ALA A 105 -5.37 10.56 0.63
N PHE A 106 -5.56 9.24 0.53
CA PHE A 106 -4.84 8.28 1.37
C PHE A 106 -3.59 7.75 0.65
N GLU A 107 -2.49 7.60 1.39
CA GLU A 107 -1.29 6.96 0.83
C GLU A 107 -1.60 5.50 0.47
N GLY A 108 -1.30 5.09 -0.76
CA GLY A 108 -1.61 3.75 -1.26
C GLY A 108 -3.07 3.56 -1.69
N GLU A 109 -3.90 4.60 -1.67
CA GLU A 109 -5.23 4.54 -2.28
C GLU A 109 -5.13 4.21 -3.77
N GLY A 110 -6.00 3.29 -4.23
CA GLY A 110 -6.06 2.87 -5.62
C GLY A 110 -4.88 2.03 -6.10
N SER A 111 -3.90 1.70 -5.24
CA SER A 111 -2.85 0.73 -5.60
C SER A 111 -3.40 -0.69 -5.77
N ALA A 112 -4.56 -0.95 -5.16
CA ALA A 112 -5.39 -2.13 -5.33
C ALA A 112 -6.85 -1.72 -5.17
N ILE A 113 -7.76 -2.47 -5.80
CA ILE A 113 -9.19 -2.35 -5.56
C ILE A 113 -9.73 -3.72 -5.16
N PHE A 114 -10.30 -3.80 -3.96
CA PHE A 114 -10.97 -5.00 -3.48
C PHE A 114 -12.48 -4.84 -3.62
N VAL A 115 -13.15 -5.79 -4.26
CA VAL A 115 -14.61 -5.85 -4.31
C VAL A 115 -15.10 -6.92 -3.36
N ARG A 116 -15.76 -6.52 -2.27
CA ARG A 116 -16.24 -7.45 -1.24
C ARG A 116 -17.42 -8.28 -1.75
N GLY A 117 -17.35 -9.59 -1.54
CA GLY A 117 -18.46 -10.52 -1.76
C GLY A 117 -19.49 -10.51 -0.62
N PRO A 118 -20.68 -11.10 -0.82
CA PRO A 118 -21.14 -11.77 -2.04
C PRO A 118 -21.47 -10.79 -3.18
N GLY A 119 -21.60 -11.31 -4.40
CA GLY A 119 -21.92 -10.54 -5.60
C GLY A 119 -21.43 -11.22 -6.88
N GLU A 120 -21.60 -10.54 -8.01
CA GLU A 120 -20.99 -10.95 -9.27
C GLU A 120 -19.50 -10.58 -9.30
N ASN A 121 -18.69 -11.42 -9.95
CA ASN A 121 -17.29 -11.12 -10.22
C ASN A 121 -17.23 -9.84 -11.10
N PRO A 122 -16.51 -8.78 -10.69
CA PRO A 122 -16.50 -7.50 -11.41
C PRO A 122 -15.68 -7.53 -12.71
N GLY A 123 -14.96 -8.62 -12.97
CA GLY A 123 -14.23 -8.85 -14.22
C GLY A 123 -15.16 -8.89 -15.43
N GLY A 124 -14.59 -8.68 -16.61
CA GLY A 124 -15.34 -8.54 -17.85
C GLY A 124 -14.54 -8.94 -19.07
N GLN A 125 -14.84 -8.29 -20.21
CA GLN A 125 -14.18 -8.61 -21.47
C GLN A 125 -12.71 -8.17 -21.53
N CYS A 126 -12.35 -7.07 -20.84
CA CYS A 126 -11.01 -6.50 -20.92
C CYS A 126 -10.09 -6.90 -19.77
N TYR A 127 -10.62 -7.45 -18.67
CA TYR A 127 -9.80 -7.99 -17.58
C TYR A 127 -10.54 -9.08 -16.80
N GLN A 128 -9.77 -9.94 -16.14
CA GLN A 128 -10.29 -10.93 -15.20
C GLN A 128 -10.05 -10.42 -13.78
N ALA A 129 -11.11 -10.38 -12.94
CA ALA A 129 -10.92 -10.07 -11.53
C ALA A 129 -10.58 -11.38 -10.78
N GLU A 130 -9.41 -11.40 -10.17
CA GLU A 130 -8.90 -12.55 -9.43
C GLU A 130 -9.74 -12.78 -8.17
N GLU A 131 -10.12 -14.02 -7.91
CA GLU A 131 -10.83 -14.36 -6.68
C GLU A 131 -9.92 -14.25 -5.45
N VAL A 132 -10.45 -13.63 -4.40
CA VAL A 132 -9.80 -13.60 -3.09
C VAL A 132 -10.54 -14.57 -2.18
N ARG A 133 -9.80 -15.50 -1.60
CA ARG A 133 -10.33 -16.54 -0.70
C ARG A 133 -9.70 -16.44 0.69
N ASN A 134 -10.46 -16.80 1.72
CA ASN A 134 -9.93 -16.90 3.08
C ASN A 134 -9.15 -18.21 3.30
N ALA A 135 -8.65 -18.42 4.52
CA ALA A 135 -7.86 -19.61 4.87
C ALA A 135 -8.64 -20.93 4.72
N ASP A 136 -9.96 -20.89 4.88
CA ASP A 136 -10.85 -22.05 4.71
C ASP A 136 -11.25 -22.29 3.24
N GLY A 137 -10.76 -21.44 2.32
CA GLY A 137 -11.05 -21.51 0.89
C GLY A 137 -12.37 -20.85 0.48
N GLU A 138 -13.07 -20.18 1.39
CA GLU A 138 -14.30 -19.46 1.10
C GLU A 138 -14.01 -18.20 0.30
N LEU A 139 -14.84 -17.92 -0.71
CA LEU A 139 -14.74 -16.70 -1.51
C LEU A 139 -15.13 -15.48 -0.65
N ILE A 140 -14.20 -14.54 -0.51
CA ILE A 140 -14.42 -13.29 0.21
C ILE A 140 -14.55 -12.07 -0.71
N GLY A 141 -14.09 -12.15 -1.94
CA GLY A 141 -14.24 -11.07 -2.91
C GLY A 141 -13.35 -11.24 -4.13
N TRP A 142 -13.02 -10.12 -4.77
CA TRP A 142 -12.19 -10.09 -5.97
C TRP A 142 -11.22 -8.91 -5.95
N TRP A 143 -10.05 -9.10 -6.55
CA TRP A 143 -9.16 -7.99 -6.92
C TRP A 143 -9.60 -7.44 -8.28
N ALA A 144 -10.12 -6.22 -8.28
CA ALA A 144 -10.45 -5.49 -9.51
C ALA A 144 -9.21 -4.75 -10.03
N ASP A 145 -9.11 -4.61 -11.35
CA ASP A 145 -8.06 -3.80 -11.97
C ASP A 145 -8.28 -2.32 -11.60
N PRO A 146 -7.32 -1.65 -10.92
CA PRO A 146 -7.45 -0.25 -10.57
C PRO A 146 -7.53 0.70 -11.77
N HIS A 147 -7.02 0.29 -12.92
CA HIS A 147 -7.12 1.04 -14.18
C HIS A 147 -8.42 0.76 -14.94
N GLY A 148 -9.16 -0.27 -14.52
CA GLY A 148 -10.40 -0.70 -15.14
C GLY A 148 -10.23 -1.16 -16.60
N CYS A 149 -11.37 -1.27 -17.26
CA CYS A 149 -11.48 -0.94 -18.67
C CYS A 149 -11.79 0.58 -18.73
#